data_AF-A0A6N8XL63-F1
#
_entry.id   AF-A0A6N8XL63-F1
#
_cell.length_a   1.000
_cell.length_b   1.000
_cell.length_c   1.000
_cell.angle_alpha   90.00
_cell.angle_beta   90.00
_cell.angle_gamma   90.00
#
_symmetry.space_group_name_H-M   'P 1'
#
loop_
_entity.id
_entity.type
_entity.pdbx_description
1 polymer ?
#
loop_
_entity_poly.entity_id
_entity_poly.type
_entity_poly.pdbx_seq_one_letter_code
_entity_poly.pdbx_strand_id
1 'polypeptide(L)'
;MPGSSAAKARANARLRRRYAARAAAGLCVRCSEPAAGGLSRCARHAALEAERVSPGRKSATSRKRYARRRAERRCVDCGTGTAGSARCPACAYRSNSRAPDRYAVQAGPPFYTVIELETGIDHGTYETEAETAACLAFLGLRIDQVDIRSNMPLLALALSGMP
;
A
#
# COMPACT_ATOMS: atom_id res chain seq x y z
N MET A 1 -5.81 26.61 -20.97
CA MET A 1 -6.26 25.86 -22.18
C MET A 1 -7.02 24.58 -21.81
N PRO A 2 -8.37 24.61 -21.69
CA PRO A 2 -9.18 23.45 -21.28
C PRO A 2 -9.58 22.47 -22.42
N GLY A 3 -9.03 22.59 -23.63
CA GLY A 3 -9.48 21.81 -24.81
C GLY A 3 -9.03 20.34 -24.90
N SER A 4 -8.18 19.82 -24.00
CA SER A 4 -7.55 18.50 -24.19
C SER A 4 -8.34 17.31 -23.62
N SER A 5 -9.20 17.51 -22.61
CA SER A 5 -9.91 16.41 -21.93
C SER A 5 -11.14 15.95 -22.72
N ALA A 6 -11.95 16.87 -23.21
CA ALA A 6 -13.16 16.57 -23.99
C ALA A 6 -12.82 15.92 -25.35
N ALA A 7 -11.74 16.36 -26.01
CA ALA A 7 -11.26 15.75 -27.24
C ALA A 7 -10.78 14.30 -27.00
N LYS A 8 -10.03 14.08 -25.91
CA LYS A 8 -9.59 12.72 -25.50
C LYS A 8 -10.78 11.82 -25.16
N ALA A 9 -11.80 12.35 -24.47
CA ALA A 9 -13.01 11.59 -24.14
C ALA A 9 -13.75 11.11 -25.40
N ARG A 10 -13.94 12.00 -26.39
CA ARG A 10 -14.57 11.65 -27.67
C ARG A 10 -13.75 10.63 -28.46
N ALA A 11 -12.42 10.80 -28.51
CA ALA A 11 -11.52 9.84 -29.17
C ALA A 11 -11.60 8.45 -28.53
N ASN A 12 -11.60 8.39 -27.19
CA ASN A 12 -11.74 7.14 -26.44
C ASN A 12 -13.11 6.48 -26.69
N ALA A 13 -14.19 7.26 -26.71
CA ALA A 13 -15.52 6.74 -27.02
C ALA A 13 -15.57 6.12 -28.43
N ARG A 14 -14.98 6.80 -29.43
CA ARG A 14 -14.87 6.27 -30.80
C ARG A 14 -14.06 4.98 -30.85
N LEU A 15 -12.94 4.91 -30.13
CA LEU A 15 -12.10 3.72 -30.07
C LEU A 15 -12.85 2.55 -29.43
N ARG A 16 -13.56 2.78 -28.32
CA ARG A 16 -14.40 1.78 -27.64
C ARG A 16 -15.49 1.23 -28.56
N ARG A 17 -16.19 2.11 -29.31
CA ARG A 17 -17.20 1.70 -30.31
C ARG A 17 -16.60 0.80 -31.39
N ARG A 18 -15.44 1.18 -31.94
CA ARG A 18 -14.72 0.34 -32.93
C ARG A 18 -14.31 -1.00 -32.37
N TYR A 19 -13.85 -1.04 -31.12
CA TYR A 19 -13.46 -2.27 -30.44
C TYR A 19 -14.66 -3.20 -30.25
N ALA A 20 -15.77 -2.66 -29.75
CA ALA A 20 -17.01 -3.41 -29.54
C ALA A 20 -17.58 -3.95 -30.86
N ALA A 21 -17.59 -3.14 -31.92
CA ALA A 21 -18.06 -3.57 -33.24
C ALA A 21 -17.23 -4.74 -33.81
N ARG A 22 -15.89 -4.67 -33.68
CA ARG A 22 -15.01 -5.77 -34.10
C ARG A 22 -15.20 -7.03 -33.27
N ALA A 23 -15.33 -6.88 -31.94
CA ALA A 23 -15.57 -8.00 -31.05
C ALA A 23 -16.91 -8.69 -31.35
N ALA A 24 -17.98 -7.91 -31.58
CA ALA A 24 -19.30 -8.44 -31.96
C ALA A 24 -19.29 -9.15 -33.31
N ALA A 25 -18.46 -8.69 -34.25
CA ALA A 25 -18.26 -9.34 -35.55
C ALA A 25 -17.31 -10.57 -35.50
N GLY A 26 -16.83 -10.96 -34.31
CA GLY A 26 -15.86 -12.06 -34.18
C GLY A 26 -14.50 -11.76 -34.81
N LEU A 27 -14.13 -10.48 -34.93
CA LEU A 27 -12.89 -10.04 -35.56
C LEU A 27 -11.85 -9.59 -34.52
N CYS A 28 -10.58 -9.85 -34.84
CA CYS A 28 -9.45 -9.36 -34.09
C CYS A 28 -9.45 -7.84 -34.07
N VAL A 29 -9.44 -7.29 -32.87
CA VAL A 29 -9.43 -5.84 -32.64
C VAL A 29 -8.20 -5.12 -33.19
N ARG A 30 -7.13 -5.85 -33.54
CA ARG A 30 -5.84 -5.31 -34.01
C ARG A 30 -5.66 -5.38 -35.53
N CYS A 31 -5.96 -6.51 -36.16
CA CYS A 31 -5.76 -6.72 -37.61
C CYS A 31 -7.04 -7.05 -38.40
N SER A 32 -8.19 -7.18 -37.74
CA SER A 32 -9.46 -7.56 -38.35
C SER A 32 -9.54 -8.99 -38.93
N GLU A 33 -8.54 -9.85 -38.71
CA GLU A 33 -8.64 -11.30 -38.97
C GLU A 33 -9.64 -11.97 -38.00
N PRO A 34 -10.21 -13.15 -38.30
CA PRO A 34 -11.08 -13.87 -37.37
C PRO A 34 -10.44 -14.05 -35.99
N ALA A 35 -11.20 -13.74 -34.95
CA ALA A 35 -10.77 -13.92 -33.57
C ALA A 35 -10.80 -15.41 -33.19
N ALA A 36 -9.86 -15.83 -32.35
CA ALA A 36 -9.80 -17.21 -31.88
C ALA A 36 -10.78 -17.42 -30.73
N GLY A 37 -11.73 -18.35 -30.87
CA GLY A 37 -12.55 -18.95 -29.80
C GLY A 37 -12.88 -18.06 -28.60
N GLY A 38 -13.73 -17.04 -28.79
CA GLY A 38 -14.19 -16.17 -27.69
C GLY A 38 -13.19 -15.11 -27.19
N LEU A 39 -11.99 -15.04 -27.76
CA LEU A 39 -11.04 -13.98 -27.49
C LEU A 39 -11.33 -12.72 -28.32
N SER A 40 -10.78 -11.57 -27.90
CA SER A 40 -10.86 -10.32 -28.68
C SER A 40 -9.79 -10.22 -29.78
N ARG A 41 -8.96 -11.26 -29.96
CA ARG A 41 -7.80 -11.25 -30.87
C ARG A 41 -7.68 -12.56 -31.66
N CYS A 42 -7.06 -12.50 -32.84
CA CYS A 42 -6.68 -13.68 -33.60
C CYS A 42 -5.57 -14.46 -32.87
N ALA A 43 -5.37 -15.73 -33.21
CA ALA A 43 -4.41 -16.63 -32.55
C ALA A 43 -3.00 -16.01 -32.47
N ARG A 44 -2.52 -15.40 -33.57
CA ARG A 44 -1.22 -14.73 -33.64
C ARG A 44 -1.09 -13.60 -32.61
N HIS A 45 -2.07 -12.70 -32.56
CA HIS A 45 -2.04 -11.57 -31.64
C HIS A 45 -2.35 -11.96 -30.19
N ALA A 46 -3.08 -13.05 -29.97
CA ALA A 46 -3.27 -13.63 -28.65
C ALA A 46 -1.96 -14.22 -28.11
N ALA A 47 -1.23 -14.99 -28.91
CA ALA A 47 0.07 -15.55 -28.55
C ALA A 47 1.12 -14.46 -28.22
N LEU A 48 1.20 -13.42 -29.07
CA LEU A 48 2.09 -12.27 -28.81
C LEU A 48 1.76 -11.54 -27.51
N GLU A 49 0.46 -11.39 -27.19
CA GLU A 49 0.09 -10.78 -25.91
C GLU A 49 0.40 -11.70 -24.74
N ALA A 50 0.16 -13.01 -24.86
CA ALA A 50 0.49 -13.98 -23.82
C ALA A 50 1.99 -13.96 -23.49
N GLU A 51 2.86 -13.89 -24.51
CA GLU A 51 4.31 -13.74 -24.31
C GLU A 51 4.65 -12.41 -23.59
N ARG A 52 4.04 -11.29 -24.02
CA ARG A 52 4.23 -9.98 -23.41
C ARG A 52 3.75 -9.92 -21.96
N VAL A 53 2.66 -10.61 -21.66
CA VAL A 53 1.99 -10.61 -20.36
C VAL A 53 2.56 -11.66 -19.40
N SER A 54 3.44 -12.55 -19.88
CA SER A 54 4.07 -13.60 -19.08
C SER A 54 4.48 -13.08 -17.68
N PRO A 55 3.94 -13.65 -16.60
CA PRO A 55 4.19 -13.16 -15.23
C PRO A 55 5.68 -13.05 -14.89
N GLY A 56 6.51 -13.95 -15.44
CA GLY A 56 7.97 -13.93 -15.31
C GLY A 56 8.63 -12.66 -15.86
N ARG A 57 8.31 -12.22 -17.09
CA ARG A 57 8.92 -11.00 -17.68
C ARG A 57 8.48 -9.72 -16.97
N LYS A 58 7.20 -9.63 -16.60
CA LYS A 58 6.68 -8.49 -15.81
C LYS A 58 7.37 -8.40 -14.45
N SER A 59 7.53 -9.54 -13.78
CA SER A 59 8.25 -9.64 -12.50
C SER A 59 9.73 -9.21 -12.64
N ALA A 60 10.45 -9.71 -13.65
CA ALA A 60 11.86 -9.36 -13.86
C ALA A 60 12.07 -7.87 -14.17
N THR A 61 11.24 -7.30 -15.05
CA THR A 61 11.31 -5.86 -15.39
C THR A 61 10.97 -4.98 -14.19
N SER A 62 9.95 -5.36 -13.42
CA SER A 62 9.56 -4.67 -12.18
C SER A 62 10.70 -4.71 -11.16
N ARG A 63 11.31 -5.89 -10.94
CA ARG A 63 12.47 -6.07 -10.05
C ARG A 63 13.66 -5.20 -10.46
N LYS A 64 14.02 -5.18 -11.75
CA LYS A 64 15.09 -4.31 -12.29
C LYS A 64 14.80 -2.82 -12.03
N ARG A 65 13.56 -2.38 -12.30
CA ARG A 65 13.16 -0.97 -12.07
C ARG A 65 13.19 -0.61 -10.59
N TYR A 66 12.74 -1.51 -9.73
CA TYR A 66 12.79 -1.36 -8.28
C TYR A 66 14.24 -1.22 -7.80
N ALA A 67 15.11 -2.18 -8.14
CA ALA A 67 16.52 -2.19 -7.74
C ALA A 67 17.25 -0.91 -8.19
N ARG A 68 17.05 -0.50 -9.45
CA ARG A 68 17.62 0.75 -9.98
C ARG A 68 17.18 1.98 -9.17
N ARG A 69 15.87 2.13 -8.91
CA ARG A 69 15.35 3.26 -8.14
C ARG A 69 15.87 3.27 -6.70
N ARG A 70 16.04 2.09 -6.08
CA ARG A 70 16.64 1.97 -4.74
C ARG A 70 18.10 2.40 -4.72
N ALA A 71 18.90 1.97 -5.71
CA ALA A 71 20.30 2.38 -5.85
C ALA A 71 20.43 3.90 -6.04
N GLU A 72 19.53 4.51 -6.82
CA GLU A 72 19.48 5.95 -7.07
C GLU A 72 18.86 6.77 -5.91
N ARG A 73 18.47 6.13 -4.80
CA ARG A 73 17.72 6.77 -3.69
C ARG A 73 16.49 7.54 -4.18
N ARG A 74 15.70 6.89 -5.03
CA ARG A 74 14.45 7.42 -5.60
C ARG A 74 13.25 6.60 -5.17
N CYS A 75 12.12 7.28 -5.02
CA CYS A 75 10.83 6.70 -4.72
C CYS A 75 10.44 5.68 -5.81
N VAL A 76 10.09 4.46 -5.38
CA VAL A 76 9.74 3.35 -6.29
C VAL A 76 8.45 3.57 -7.06
N ASP A 77 7.62 4.54 -6.66
CA ASP A 77 6.38 4.90 -7.33
C ASP A 77 6.57 6.12 -8.24
N CYS A 78 6.85 7.30 -7.67
CA CYS A 78 6.91 8.57 -8.40
C CYS A 78 8.32 8.97 -8.89
N GLY A 79 9.40 8.32 -8.42
CA GLY A 79 10.77 8.62 -8.83
C GLY A 79 11.43 9.84 -8.16
N THR A 80 10.73 10.54 -7.28
CA THR A 80 11.28 11.65 -6.47
C THR A 80 12.41 11.15 -5.56
N GLY A 81 13.44 11.97 -5.31
CA GLY A 81 14.52 11.63 -4.37
C GLY A 81 13.99 11.29 -2.96
N THR A 82 14.62 10.34 -2.30
CA THR A 82 14.28 9.89 -0.94
C THR A 82 15.54 9.78 -0.09
N ALA A 83 15.42 9.97 1.22
CA ALA A 83 16.51 9.78 2.18
C ALA A 83 16.73 8.28 2.50
N GLY A 84 16.85 7.44 1.46
CA GLY A 84 17.07 6.01 1.61
C GLY A 84 15.81 5.16 1.79
N SER A 85 14.63 5.75 2.00
CA SER A 85 13.35 5.01 2.01
C SER A 85 12.93 4.54 0.60
N ALA A 86 12.17 3.45 0.53
CA ALA A 86 11.66 2.93 -0.75
C ALA A 86 10.62 3.87 -1.39
N ARG A 87 9.82 4.57 -0.58
CA ARG A 87 8.78 5.51 -1.03
C ARG A 87 8.97 6.87 -0.37
N CYS A 88 8.62 7.94 -1.08
CA CYS A 88 8.51 9.27 -0.48
C CYS A 88 7.26 9.33 0.44
N PRO A 89 7.20 10.27 1.41
CA PRO A 89 6.08 10.37 2.35
C PRO A 89 4.71 10.41 1.67
N ALA A 90 4.57 11.17 0.58
CA ALA A 90 3.30 11.27 -0.15
C ALA A 90 2.85 9.95 -0.81
N CYS A 91 3.78 9.19 -1.39
CA CYS A 91 3.45 7.89 -2.00
C CYS A 91 3.26 6.80 -0.94
N ALA A 92 4.00 6.86 0.16
CA ALA A 92 3.79 5.98 1.32
C ALA A 92 2.39 6.20 1.91
N TYR A 93 2.02 7.46 2.21
CA TYR A 93 0.69 7.82 2.67
C TYR A 93 -0.39 7.33 1.71
N ARG A 94 -0.29 7.67 0.42
CA ARG A 94 -1.26 7.22 -0.60
C ARG A 94 -1.39 5.71 -0.69
N SER A 95 -0.28 4.97 -0.56
CA SER A 95 -0.31 3.51 -0.56
C SER A 95 -1.01 2.97 0.68
N ASN A 96 -0.76 3.57 1.84
CA ASN A 96 -1.35 3.13 3.10
C ASN A 96 -2.86 3.44 3.14
N SER A 97 -3.27 4.64 2.71
CA SER A 97 -4.69 5.02 2.66
C SER A 97 -5.53 4.18 1.70
N ARG A 98 -4.92 3.55 0.69
CA ARG A 98 -5.61 2.67 -0.28
C ARG A 98 -5.75 1.23 0.20
N ALA A 99 -5.01 0.85 1.23
CA ALA A 99 -5.07 -0.46 1.82
C ALA A 99 -5.11 -0.31 3.35
N PRO A 100 -6.18 0.33 3.88
CA PRO A 100 -6.33 0.52 5.31
C PRO A 100 -6.23 -0.82 6.03
N ASP A 101 -6.81 -1.90 5.49
CA ASP A 101 -6.75 -3.23 6.12
C ASP A 101 -5.33 -3.84 6.22
N ARG A 102 -4.37 -3.38 5.40
CA ARG A 102 -2.96 -3.84 5.47
C ARG A 102 -2.11 -3.09 6.49
N TYR A 103 -2.55 -1.88 6.86
CA TYR A 103 -1.86 -0.99 7.80
C TYR A 103 -2.76 -0.50 8.92
N ALA A 104 -3.93 -1.12 9.08
CA ALA A 104 -4.57 -1.29 10.35
C ALA A 104 -3.53 -2.07 11.13
N VAL A 105 -2.59 -1.32 11.74
CA VAL A 105 -2.07 -1.66 13.06
C VAL A 105 -3.28 -2.23 13.74
N GLN A 106 -3.29 -3.55 13.96
CA GLN A 106 -4.41 -4.20 14.60
C GLN A 106 -4.75 -3.29 15.76
N ALA A 107 -5.90 -2.62 15.68
CA ALA A 107 -6.43 -1.81 16.76
C ALA A 107 -6.92 -2.81 17.80
N GLY A 108 -5.99 -3.65 18.26
CA GLY A 108 -6.15 -4.36 19.50
C GLY A 108 -6.25 -3.33 20.61
N PRO A 109 -6.81 -3.72 21.75
CA PRO A 109 -6.85 -2.86 22.91
C PRO A 109 -5.43 -2.31 23.18
N PRO A 110 -5.33 -1.04 23.64
CA PRO A 110 -4.04 -0.51 24.05
C PRO A 110 -3.46 -1.45 25.10
N PHE A 111 -2.18 -1.77 24.97
CA PHE A 111 -1.45 -2.42 26.06
C PHE A 111 -0.28 -1.55 26.47
N TYR A 112 0.06 -1.66 27.75
CA TYR A 112 1.05 -0.86 28.44
C TYR A 112 2.12 -1.79 28.98
N THR A 113 3.38 -1.51 28.68
CA THR A 113 4.53 -2.25 29.23
C THR A 113 5.26 -1.34 30.21
N VAL A 114 5.50 -1.84 31.43
CA VAL A 114 6.21 -1.09 32.49
C VAL A 114 7.64 -1.60 32.58
N ILE A 115 8.60 -0.71 32.32
CA ILE A 115 10.02 -1.02 32.39
C ILE A 115 10.67 -0.12 33.43
N GLU A 116 11.34 -0.69 34.43
CA GLU A 116 12.08 0.10 35.43
C GLU A 116 13.31 0.76 34.79
N LEU A 117 13.48 2.07 34.98
CA LEU A 117 14.54 2.85 34.33
C LEU A 117 15.93 2.52 34.85
N GLU A 118 16.05 2.25 36.16
CA GLU A 118 17.34 1.99 36.81
C GLU A 118 17.88 0.61 36.47
N THR A 119 17.02 -0.41 36.51
CA THR A 119 17.40 -1.82 36.36
C THR A 119 17.16 -2.36 34.94
N GLY A 120 16.27 -1.74 34.19
CA GLY A 120 15.79 -2.23 32.89
C GLY A 120 14.85 -3.45 32.98
N ILE A 121 14.36 -3.79 34.18
CA ILE A 121 13.45 -4.94 34.37
C ILE A 121 12.09 -4.63 33.74
N ASP A 122 11.60 -5.56 32.91
CA ASP A 122 10.25 -5.54 32.34
C ASP A 122 9.28 -6.25 33.30
N HIS A 123 8.30 -5.51 33.81
CA HIS A 123 7.31 -6.02 34.77
C HIS A 123 6.10 -6.66 34.10
N GLY A 124 6.05 -6.69 32.76
CA GLY A 124 4.99 -7.31 31.98
C GLY A 124 4.16 -6.30 31.20
N THR A 125 3.12 -6.84 30.55
CA THR A 125 2.20 -6.10 29.69
C THR A 125 0.80 -6.11 30.29
N TYR A 126 0.18 -4.94 30.34
CA TYR A 126 -1.13 -4.70 30.95
C TYR A 126 -2.11 -4.16 29.91
N GLU A 127 -3.37 -4.53 30.00
CA GLU A 127 -4.40 -4.13 29.02
C GLU A 127 -5.05 -2.79 29.38
N THR A 128 -4.86 -2.32 30.62
CA THR A 128 -5.46 -1.06 31.09
C THR A 128 -4.49 -0.20 31.90
N GLU A 129 -4.80 1.10 31.97
CA GLU A 129 -4.07 2.05 32.82
C GLU A 129 -4.25 1.73 34.31
N ALA A 130 -5.40 1.19 34.70
CA ALA A 130 -5.67 0.79 36.07
C ALA A 130 -4.78 -0.38 36.52
N GLU A 131 -4.60 -1.39 35.67
CA GLU A 131 -3.67 -2.50 35.92
C GLU A 131 -2.22 -2.03 36.00
N THR A 132 -1.85 -1.10 35.11
CA THR A 132 -0.53 -0.47 35.11
C THR A 132 -0.28 0.26 36.44
N ALA A 133 -1.25 1.08 36.89
CA ALA A 133 -1.16 1.78 38.17
C ALA A 133 -1.11 0.81 39.37
N ALA A 134 -1.87 -0.29 39.32
CA ALA A 134 -1.84 -1.32 40.36
C ALA A 134 -0.47 -2.01 40.43
N CYS A 135 0.16 -2.28 39.29
CA CYS A 135 1.53 -2.81 39.24
C CYS A 135 2.53 -1.86 39.91
N LEU A 136 2.50 -0.57 39.56
CA LEU A 136 3.39 0.44 40.17
C LEU A 136 3.21 0.51 41.68
N ALA A 137 1.95 0.52 42.16
CA ALA A 137 1.65 0.53 43.57
C ALA A 137 2.14 -0.73 44.30
N PHE A 138 1.95 -1.91 43.70
CA PHE A 138 2.40 -3.19 44.27
C PHE A 138 3.92 -3.28 44.38
N LEU A 139 4.64 -2.77 43.38
CA LEU A 139 6.11 -2.76 43.34
C LEU A 139 6.73 -1.58 44.10
N GLY A 140 5.93 -0.61 44.55
CA GLY A 140 6.42 0.59 45.21
C GLY A 140 7.20 1.54 44.27
N LEU A 141 6.93 1.49 42.97
CA LEU A 141 7.59 2.30 41.95
C LEU A 141 6.87 3.61 41.71
N ARG A 142 7.62 4.71 41.58
CA ARG A 142 7.08 6.02 41.16
C ARG A 142 7.11 6.15 39.64
N ILE A 143 6.24 7.02 39.11
CA ILE A 143 6.13 7.23 37.65
C ILE A 143 7.42 7.76 37.00
N ASP A 144 8.26 8.46 37.75
CA ASP A 144 9.56 8.97 37.28
C ASP A 144 10.68 7.92 37.34
N GLN A 145 10.40 6.72 37.84
CA GLN A 145 11.32 5.58 37.90
C GLN A 145 11.05 4.53 36.81
N VAL A 146 10.03 4.74 35.96
CA VAL A 146 9.60 3.76 34.96
C VAL A 146 9.41 4.38 33.57
N ASP A 147 9.65 3.59 32.53
CA ASP A 147 9.25 3.85 31.15
C ASP A 147 7.96 3.06 30.86
N ILE A 148 6.85 3.76 30.65
CA ILE A 148 5.56 3.16 30.29
C ILE A 148 5.39 3.25 28.78
N ARG A 149 5.51 2.12 28.09
CA ARG A 149 5.36 2.05 26.63
C ARG A 149 3.97 1.62 26.25
N SER A 150 3.36 2.30 25.28
CA SER A 150 2.11 1.87 24.65
C SER A 150 2.33 1.42 23.21
N ASN A 151 1.61 0.38 22.79
CA ASN A 151 1.52 -0.03 21.39
C ASN A 151 0.72 0.95 20.52
N MET A 152 -0.01 1.87 21.15
CA MET A 152 -0.76 2.91 20.46
C MET A 152 0.07 4.19 20.36
N PRO A 153 0.06 4.88 19.21
CA PRO A 153 0.67 6.19 19.13
C PRO A 153 0.00 7.13 20.14
N LEU A 154 0.76 7.91 20.91
CA LEU A 154 0.27 8.82 21.96
C LEU A 154 -0.88 9.75 21.49
N LEU A 155 -0.90 10.08 20.19
CA LEU A 155 -1.96 10.86 19.54
C LEU A 155 -3.34 10.16 19.56
N ALA A 156 -3.37 8.82 19.58
CA ALA A 156 -4.61 8.05 19.68
C ALA A 156 -5.14 8.01 21.12
N LEU A 157 -4.25 7.95 22.12
CA LEU A 157 -4.63 7.97 23.54
C LEU A 157 -5.29 9.30 23.95
N ALA A 158 -4.82 10.42 23.38
CA ALA A 158 -5.41 11.74 23.61
C ALA A 158 -6.85 11.90 23.07
N LEU A 159 -7.26 11.05 22.12
CA LEU A 159 -8.60 11.10 21.52
C LEU A 159 -9.58 10.13 22.19
N SER A 160 -9.11 9.08 22.86
CA SER A 160 -9.92 8.14 23.62
C SER A 160 -10.27 8.59 25.04
N GLY A 161 -9.68 9.70 25.51
CA GLY A 161 -9.93 10.30 26.83
C GLY A 161 -10.88 11.50 26.83
N MET A 162 -11.58 11.80 25.74
CA MET A 162 -12.67 12.79 25.77
C MET A 162 -14.00 12.07 26.13
N PRO A 163 -14.67 12.48 27.22
CA PRO A 163 -15.90 11.85 27.71
C PRO A 163 -17.07 11.97 26.73
#